data_AF-A0AAU9P0C4-F1
#
_entry.id   AF-A0AAU9P0C4-F1
#
_cell.length_a   1.000
_cell.length_b   1.000
_cell.length_c   1.000
_cell.angle_alpha   90.00
_cell.angle_beta   90.00
_cell.angle_gamma   90.00
#
_symmetry.space_group_name_H-M   'P 1'
#
loop_
_entity.id
_entity.type
_entity.pdbx_description
1 polymer ?
#
loop_
_entity_poly.entity_id
_entity_poly.type
_entity_poly.pdbx_seq_one_letter_code
_entity_poly.pdbx_strand_id
1 'polypeptide(L)'
;MFTSAATSFRVFNILKCSKYTFLRTTTYMAAPPSTTVCSGALSIDSSADASPSSGDHGRYINEARPTSPITISLQEWQAWGTDSPLPTQVAEIVEEMIVSETESDAQMKFGGLGGKLKGDFKTQEDKKHRAKYRALDDSEQKLHFFSARQIACRLLGSRGYLCQKCWLPLEDCMCSSVVPCSLWHRMRFWLYMHPKDFLRQNNTGKLLWQVFGINAATLCIYGIAEHEEIMWKAFMHSGRNNVWCLYPNKNAPTKSVEDSFNGNMSTSFLHEPHSTNSSEIMNFILIDGTWSNSAAMFRRLKERADLVWGEDLPCISLTTGVSAMHKLRPQPSWDRTCTAAAAIGLLDELHLVSEFESLELNKQAEAVENSVDVLLASLTGRRLRMGRSITRRLRHHDDIC
;
A
#
# COMPACT_ATOMS: atom_id res chain seq x y z
N MET A 1 39.08 46.43 6.40
CA MET A 1 38.09 46.41 5.31
C MET A 1 37.38 45.06 5.37
N PHE A 2 36.18 45.05 5.95
CA PHE A 2 35.29 43.90 6.01
C PHE A 2 34.31 43.99 4.84
N THR A 3 34.08 42.90 4.11
CA THR A 3 32.92 42.75 3.23
C THR A 3 32.18 41.47 3.58
N SER A 4 30.98 41.69 4.13
CA SER A 4 29.93 40.72 4.44
C SER A 4 29.15 40.37 3.17
N ALA A 5 28.78 39.10 3.00
CA ALA A 5 27.74 38.67 2.06
C ALA A 5 26.72 37.82 2.82
N ALA A 6 25.46 38.18 2.64
CA ALA A 6 24.37 37.97 3.58
C ALA A 6 23.66 36.61 3.43
N THR A 7 23.40 35.98 4.56
CA THR A 7 22.52 34.83 4.74
C THR A 7 21.07 35.30 4.81
N SER A 8 20.20 34.83 3.92
CA SER A 8 18.77 35.13 3.94
C SER A 8 18.04 34.18 4.91
N PHE A 9 17.74 34.66 6.12
CA PHE A 9 16.82 34.03 7.05
C PHE A 9 15.37 34.43 6.69
N ARG A 10 14.52 33.45 6.38
CA ARG A 10 13.06 33.66 6.34
C ARG A 10 12.48 33.43 7.74
N VAL A 11 12.17 34.52 8.41
CA VAL A 11 11.39 34.58 9.66
C VAL A 11 9.91 34.32 9.33
N PHE A 12 9.33 33.25 9.89
CA PHE A 12 7.88 33.06 9.90
C PHE A 12 7.26 33.86 11.05
N ASN A 13 6.52 34.92 10.72
CA ASN A 13 5.71 35.67 11.67
C ASN A 13 4.42 34.89 12.00
N ILE A 14 4.28 34.49 13.26
CA ILE A 14 3.04 33.95 13.84
C ILE A 14 2.11 35.13 14.14
N LEU A 15 1.05 35.31 13.35
CA LEU A 15 -0.06 36.18 13.73
C LEU A 15 -0.97 35.45 14.74
N LYS A 16 -0.90 35.90 16.00
CA LYS A 16 -1.95 35.69 17.01
C LYS A 16 -3.20 36.46 16.59
N CYS A 17 -4.34 35.77 16.44
CA CYS A 17 -5.64 36.40 16.56
C CYS A 17 -6.37 35.80 17.77
N SER A 18 -6.85 36.67 18.65
CA SER A 18 -7.38 36.37 19.97
C SER A 18 -8.87 36.72 20.05
N LYS A 19 -9.57 36.00 20.93
CA LYS A 19 -10.89 36.25 21.53
C LYS A 19 -12.14 35.96 20.68
N TYR A 20 -12.81 34.86 21.00
CA TYR A 20 -14.25 34.87 21.22
C TYR A 20 -14.61 34.10 22.50
N THR A 21 -15.58 34.66 23.20
CA THR A 21 -15.92 34.48 24.60
C THR A 21 -16.81 33.26 24.84
N PHE A 22 -16.63 32.66 26.03
CA PHE A 22 -17.47 31.67 26.70
C PHE A 22 -18.97 31.72 26.38
N LEU A 23 -19.56 30.56 26.08
CA LEU A 23 -20.90 30.20 26.54
C LEU A 23 -20.91 28.73 26.96
N ARG A 24 -21.21 28.54 28.24
CA ARG A 24 -21.23 27.29 28.99
C ARG A 24 -22.66 26.75 28.89
N THR A 25 -22.85 25.55 28.36
CA THR A 25 -24.14 24.86 28.46
C THR A 25 -23.91 23.45 28.97
N THR A 26 -24.10 23.29 30.27
CA THR A 26 -24.32 22.03 30.97
C THR A 26 -25.51 21.31 30.36
N THR A 27 -25.31 20.10 29.84
CA THR A 27 -26.39 19.13 29.66
C THR A 27 -25.96 17.78 30.23
N TYR A 28 -26.90 17.22 30.98
CA TYR A 28 -26.77 16.10 31.89
C TYR A 28 -26.34 14.79 31.22
N MET A 29 -25.58 14.00 31.98
CA MET A 29 -25.27 12.61 31.67
C MET A 29 -26.54 11.74 31.74
N ALA A 30 -26.74 10.92 30.69
CA ALA A 30 -27.66 9.80 30.71
C ALA A 30 -26.85 8.49 30.70
N ALA A 31 -27.24 7.57 31.59
CA ALA A 31 -26.64 6.26 31.84
C ALA A 31 -26.67 5.32 30.60
N PRO A 32 -25.80 4.30 30.54
CA PRO A 32 -25.69 3.42 29.38
C PRO A 32 -26.84 2.40 29.33
N PRO A 33 -27.37 2.06 28.15
CA PRO A 33 -28.29 0.94 28.05
C PRO A 33 -27.53 -0.38 27.91
N SER A 34 -27.86 -1.32 28.80
CA SER A 34 -27.56 -2.75 28.70
C SER A 34 -28.48 -3.41 27.67
N THR A 35 -27.97 -4.30 26.81
CA THR A 35 -28.61 -5.54 26.27
C THR A 35 -27.74 -6.11 25.13
N THR A 36 -27.17 -7.31 25.28
CA THR A 36 -27.70 -8.64 24.88
C THR A 36 -27.22 -9.07 23.50
N VAL A 37 -26.52 -10.20 23.52
CA VAL A 37 -25.97 -10.96 22.39
C VAL A 37 -27.08 -11.37 21.43
N CYS A 38 -26.94 -11.09 20.13
CA CYS A 38 -27.68 -11.78 19.09
C CYS A 38 -26.84 -11.90 17.82
N SER A 39 -26.59 -13.15 17.43
CA SER A 39 -25.93 -13.57 16.21
C SER A 39 -26.81 -13.28 14.99
N GLY A 40 -26.30 -12.59 13.97
CA GLY A 40 -27.06 -12.28 12.75
C GLY A 40 -26.21 -11.79 11.58
N ALA A 41 -26.13 -12.63 10.55
CA ALA A 41 -25.77 -12.41 9.14
C ALA A 41 -25.13 -11.07 8.71
N LEU A 42 -23.86 -11.13 8.28
CA LEU A 42 -23.19 -10.09 7.52
C LEU A 42 -23.64 -10.11 6.05
N SER A 43 -24.58 -9.23 5.71
CA SER A 43 -24.81 -8.79 4.33
C SER A 43 -25.48 -7.42 4.34
N ILE A 44 -24.78 -6.42 3.80
CA ILE A 44 -25.22 -5.40 2.82
C ILE A 44 -24.06 -4.39 2.67
N ASP A 45 -23.47 -4.40 1.49
CA ASP A 45 -22.49 -3.42 1.02
C ASP A 45 -23.22 -2.08 0.75
N SER A 46 -23.00 -1.09 1.62
CA SER A 46 -23.38 0.30 1.41
C SER A 46 -22.14 1.13 1.09
N SER A 47 -21.60 0.97 -0.12
CA SER A 47 -20.59 1.90 -0.66
C SER A 47 -21.04 2.43 -2.01
N ALA A 48 -21.80 3.53 -1.97
CA ALA A 48 -22.14 4.33 -3.14
C ALA A 48 -20.90 5.09 -3.64
N ASP A 49 -20.04 4.40 -4.38
CA ASP A 49 -18.91 5.00 -5.10
C ASP A 49 -19.23 5.11 -6.60
N ALA A 50 -19.08 6.33 -7.12
CA ALA A 50 -19.47 6.75 -8.47
C ALA A 50 -19.05 5.78 -9.58
N SER A 51 -20.04 5.29 -10.30
CA SER A 51 -19.94 4.38 -11.44
C SER A 51 -19.23 5.01 -12.64
N PRO A 52 -18.22 4.37 -13.24
CA PRO A 52 -17.86 4.59 -14.63
C PRO A 52 -18.82 3.83 -15.55
N SER A 53 -19.30 4.49 -16.60
CA SER A 53 -20.19 3.92 -17.60
C SER A 53 -19.52 2.82 -18.43
N SER A 54 -20.35 1.89 -18.92
CA SER A 54 -20.08 0.67 -19.67
C SER A 54 -19.28 0.81 -20.98
N GLY A 55 -18.88 2.01 -21.38
CA GLY A 55 -17.99 2.24 -22.53
C GLY A 55 -16.50 1.99 -22.23
N ASP A 56 -16.17 1.66 -20.98
CA ASP A 56 -14.84 1.76 -20.38
C ASP A 56 -13.75 0.90 -21.06
N HIS A 57 -14.09 -0.14 -21.82
CA HIS A 57 -13.11 -1.08 -22.39
C HIS A 57 -13.36 -1.41 -23.88
N GLY A 58 -14.30 -0.74 -24.56
CA GLY A 58 -14.78 -1.15 -25.89
C GLY A 58 -13.76 -1.05 -27.05
N ARG A 59 -12.62 -0.37 -26.87
CA ARG A 59 -11.60 -0.24 -27.93
C ARG A 59 -10.46 -1.26 -27.89
N TYR A 60 -10.27 -1.98 -26.78
CA TYR A 60 -9.14 -2.91 -26.61
C TYR A 60 -9.55 -4.39 -26.49
N ILE A 61 -10.83 -4.74 -26.72
CA ILE A 61 -11.34 -6.11 -26.53
C ILE A 61 -11.51 -6.90 -27.85
N ASN A 62 -11.33 -6.26 -29.02
CA ASN A 62 -11.64 -6.92 -30.31
C ASN A 62 -10.45 -7.51 -31.07
N GLU A 63 -9.25 -7.56 -30.49
CA GLU A 63 -8.18 -8.38 -31.04
C GLU A 63 -8.12 -9.69 -30.27
N ALA A 64 -8.18 -10.81 -31.01
CA ALA A 64 -8.08 -12.16 -30.47
C ALA A 64 -6.93 -12.21 -29.47
N ARG A 65 -7.24 -12.55 -28.20
CA ARG A 65 -6.24 -12.78 -27.16
C ARG A 65 -5.19 -13.70 -27.77
N PRO A 66 -3.91 -13.29 -27.87
CA PRO A 66 -2.86 -14.20 -28.31
C PRO A 66 -2.99 -15.48 -27.49
N THR A 67 -2.71 -16.65 -28.07
CA THR A 67 -2.58 -17.94 -27.37
C THR A 67 -1.52 -17.77 -26.29
N SER A 68 -1.95 -17.19 -25.17
CA SER A 68 -1.08 -16.77 -24.08
C SER A 68 -0.67 -18.05 -23.38
N PRO A 69 0.58 -18.14 -22.89
CA PRO A 69 1.01 -19.33 -22.17
C PRO A 69 0.00 -19.67 -21.06
N ILE A 70 -0.30 -20.97 -20.97
CA ILE A 70 -1.25 -21.61 -20.04
C ILE A 70 -0.87 -21.33 -18.57
N THR A 71 0.34 -20.83 -18.32
CA THR A 71 0.89 -20.61 -16.98
C THR A 71 1.45 -19.20 -16.82
N ILE A 72 1.67 -18.78 -15.58
CA ILE A 72 2.43 -17.56 -15.24
C ILE A 72 3.88 -18.00 -15.08
N SER A 73 4.78 -17.50 -15.94
CA SER A 73 6.20 -17.81 -15.79
C SER A 73 6.79 -17.07 -14.58
N LEU A 74 7.88 -17.60 -14.02
CA LEU A 74 8.61 -16.91 -12.95
C LEU A 74 9.06 -15.50 -13.39
N GLN A 75 9.54 -15.37 -14.63
CA GLN A 75 9.94 -14.08 -15.20
C GLN A 75 8.77 -13.10 -15.29
N GLU A 76 7.58 -13.56 -15.69
CA GLU A 76 6.39 -12.72 -15.72
C GLU A 76 5.99 -12.27 -14.31
N TRP A 77 6.00 -13.20 -13.33
CA TRP A 77 5.70 -12.91 -11.93
C TRP A 77 6.63 -11.84 -11.37
N GLN A 78 7.95 -12.05 -11.51
CA GLN A 78 8.96 -11.15 -10.96
C GLN A 78 8.94 -9.77 -11.64
N ALA A 79 8.57 -9.70 -12.92
CA ALA A 79 8.42 -8.44 -13.64
C ALA A 79 7.35 -7.51 -13.03
N TRP A 80 6.42 -8.03 -12.22
CA TRP A 80 5.40 -7.23 -11.51
C TRP A 80 5.91 -6.48 -10.27
N GLY A 81 7.22 -6.55 -9.97
CA GLY A 81 7.85 -5.78 -8.89
C GLY A 81 8.22 -6.64 -7.67
N THR A 82 8.63 -7.88 -7.88
CA THR A 82 9.07 -8.80 -6.82
C THR A 82 10.23 -9.66 -7.30
N ASP A 83 11.08 -10.12 -6.39
CA ASP A 83 12.11 -11.14 -6.63
C ASP A 83 11.69 -12.52 -6.08
N SER A 84 10.54 -12.60 -5.39
CA SER A 84 10.00 -13.83 -4.83
C SER A 84 9.68 -14.90 -5.89
N PRO A 85 9.69 -16.19 -5.52
CA PRO A 85 9.05 -17.22 -6.34
C PRO A 85 7.55 -16.95 -6.49
N LEU A 86 6.95 -17.45 -7.58
CA LEU A 86 5.49 -17.41 -7.75
C LEU A 86 4.84 -18.24 -6.62
N PRO A 87 3.92 -17.66 -5.81
CA PRO A 87 3.29 -18.40 -4.72
C PRO A 87 2.52 -19.61 -5.24
N THR A 88 2.66 -20.74 -4.55
CA THR A 88 2.17 -22.06 -5.01
C THR A 88 0.66 -22.02 -5.23
N GLN A 89 -0.07 -21.51 -4.25
CA GLN A 89 -1.53 -21.42 -4.31
C GLN A 89 -2.02 -20.42 -5.37
N VAL A 90 -1.21 -19.41 -5.73
CA VAL A 90 -1.54 -18.51 -6.85
C VAL A 90 -1.41 -19.26 -8.18
N ALA A 91 -0.33 -20.02 -8.35
CA ALA A 91 -0.10 -20.83 -9.55
C ALA A 91 -1.23 -21.85 -9.76
N GLU A 92 -1.59 -22.60 -8.71
CA GLU A 92 -2.68 -23.59 -8.72
C GLU A 92 -4.02 -22.94 -9.13
N ILE A 93 -4.38 -21.79 -8.56
CA ILE A 93 -5.63 -21.12 -8.90
C ILE A 93 -5.63 -20.62 -10.34
N VAL A 94 -4.49 -20.11 -10.84
CA VAL A 94 -4.36 -19.70 -12.24
C VAL A 94 -4.56 -20.88 -13.18
N GLU A 95 -3.90 -22.00 -12.92
CA GLU A 95 -4.06 -23.23 -13.71
C GLU A 95 -5.49 -23.74 -13.67
N GLU A 96 -6.11 -23.81 -12.48
CA GLU A 96 -7.51 -24.19 -12.33
C GLU A 96 -8.46 -23.29 -13.14
N MET A 97 -8.22 -21.97 -13.17
CA MET A 97 -9.05 -21.03 -13.94
C MET A 97 -8.87 -21.22 -15.45
N ILE A 98 -7.65 -21.50 -15.91
CA ILE A 98 -7.36 -21.70 -17.33
C ILE A 98 -7.96 -23.04 -17.80
N VAL A 99 -7.80 -24.11 -17.02
CA VAL A 99 -8.46 -25.41 -17.28
C VAL A 99 -9.98 -25.22 -17.35
N SER A 100 -10.55 -24.48 -16.40
CA SER A 100 -11.99 -24.19 -16.40
C SER A 100 -12.43 -23.39 -17.64
N GLU A 101 -11.60 -22.47 -18.15
CA GLU A 101 -11.88 -21.72 -19.39
C GLU A 101 -11.79 -22.63 -20.62
N THR A 102 -10.92 -23.64 -20.62
CA THR A 102 -10.83 -24.60 -21.74
C THR A 102 -11.93 -25.66 -21.72
N GLU A 103 -12.41 -26.05 -20.53
CA GLU A 103 -13.47 -27.05 -20.34
C GLU A 103 -14.88 -26.44 -20.49
N SER A 104 -15.01 -25.12 -20.28
CA SER A 104 -16.25 -24.40 -20.50
C SER A 104 -16.20 -23.63 -21.81
N ASP A 105 -17.29 -23.60 -22.59
CA ASP A 105 -17.40 -22.66 -23.73
C ASP A 105 -17.48 -21.17 -23.29
N ALA A 106 -17.16 -20.87 -22.03
CA ALA A 106 -17.28 -19.55 -21.42
C ALA A 106 -15.89 -18.89 -21.28
N GLN A 107 -15.60 -17.94 -22.17
CA GLN A 107 -14.36 -17.17 -22.12
C GLN A 107 -14.23 -16.31 -20.86
N MET A 108 -13.02 -16.28 -20.27
CA MET A 108 -12.64 -15.35 -19.21
C MET A 108 -12.63 -13.92 -19.74
N LYS A 109 -13.55 -13.11 -19.22
CA LYS A 109 -13.60 -11.67 -19.50
C LYS A 109 -13.34 -10.89 -18.23
N PHE A 110 -12.48 -9.89 -18.31
CA PHE A 110 -12.18 -8.98 -17.22
C PHE A 110 -12.68 -7.57 -17.56
N GLY A 111 -13.20 -6.85 -16.56
CA GLY A 111 -13.51 -5.44 -16.76
C GLY A 111 -14.20 -4.73 -15.59
N GLY A 112 -14.53 -3.46 -15.82
CA GLY A 112 -15.13 -2.58 -14.82
C GLY A 112 -14.18 -2.18 -13.69
N LEU A 113 -14.73 -1.58 -12.62
CA LEU A 113 -13.94 -1.11 -11.47
C LEU A 113 -13.09 -2.23 -10.86
N GLY A 114 -11.77 -2.13 -11.03
CA GLY A 114 -10.79 -3.04 -10.47
C GLY A 114 -10.47 -4.27 -11.31
N GLY A 115 -10.88 -4.33 -12.58
CA GLY A 115 -10.51 -5.42 -13.50
C GLY A 115 -11.05 -6.77 -13.07
N LYS A 116 -12.30 -6.81 -12.57
CA LYS A 116 -12.90 -8.04 -12.04
C LYS A 116 -13.37 -8.96 -13.17
N LEU A 117 -13.44 -10.26 -12.90
CA LEU A 117 -14.11 -11.24 -13.77
C LEU A 117 -15.55 -10.79 -14.11
N LYS A 118 -15.99 -11.11 -15.33
CA LYS A 118 -17.29 -10.78 -15.93
C LYS A 118 -17.90 -11.97 -16.68
N GLY A 119 -19.18 -11.85 -17.02
CA GLY A 119 -19.90 -12.85 -17.82
C GLY A 119 -20.17 -14.16 -17.09
N ASP A 120 -20.52 -15.18 -17.87
CA ASP A 120 -20.93 -16.48 -17.32
C ASP A 120 -19.80 -17.20 -16.60
N PHE A 121 -18.57 -17.08 -17.10
CA PHE A 121 -17.38 -17.61 -16.44
C PHE A 121 -17.25 -17.10 -15.00
N LYS A 122 -17.48 -15.79 -14.78
CA LYS A 122 -17.48 -15.20 -13.43
C LYS A 122 -18.47 -15.91 -12.51
N THR A 123 -19.67 -16.20 -12.99
CA THR A 123 -20.72 -16.84 -12.19
C THR A 123 -20.32 -18.26 -11.81
N GLN A 124 -19.77 -19.01 -12.76
CA GLN A 124 -19.28 -20.37 -12.54
C GLN A 124 -18.12 -20.40 -11.55
N GLU A 125 -17.10 -19.56 -11.79
CA GLU A 125 -15.93 -19.48 -10.93
C GLU A 125 -16.28 -18.94 -9.53
N ASP A 126 -17.16 -17.94 -9.40
CA ASP A 126 -17.61 -17.49 -8.08
C ASP A 126 -18.37 -18.59 -7.32
N LYS A 127 -19.10 -19.47 -8.01
CA LYS A 127 -19.77 -20.63 -7.39
C LYS A 127 -18.73 -21.64 -6.89
N LYS A 128 -17.73 -21.98 -7.72
CA LYS A 128 -16.61 -22.87 -7.35
C LYS A 128 -15.82 -22.31 -6.16
N HIS A 129 -15.43 -21.05 -6.23
CA HIS A 129 -14.75 -20.34 -5.15
C HIS A 129 -15.55 -20.36 -3.83
N ARG A 130 -16.85 -20.03 -3.86
CA ARG A 130 -17.68 -20.07 -2.64
C ARG A 130 -17.84 -21.48 -2.07
N ALA A 131 -17.81 -22.51 -2.91
CA ALA A 131 -17.81 -23.90 -2.45
C ALA A 131 -16.48 -24.24 -1.76
N LYS A 132 -15.34 -23.98 -2.43
CA LYS A 132 -13.99 -24.20 -1.88
C LYS A 132 -13.79 -23.43 -0.57
N TYR A 133 -14.12 -22.14 -0.54
CA TYR A 133 -14.01 -21.31 0.68
C TYR A 133 -14.84 -21.83 1.87
N ARG A 134 -16.04 -22.38 1.61
CA ARG A 134 -16.89 -22.97 2.66
C ARG A 134 -16.35 -24.30 3.19
N ALA A 135 -15.60 -25.03 2.37
CA ALA A 135 -14.99 -26.30 2.75
C ALA A 135 -13.68 -26.14 3.54
N LEU A 136 -13.12 -24.93 3.63
CA LEU A 136 -11.93 -24.65 4.45
C LEU A 136 -12.32 -24.52 5.92
N ASP A 137 -11.60 -25.23 6.79
CA ASP A 137 -11.94 -25.37 8.20
C ASP A 137 -11.50 -24.17 9.06
N ASP A 138 -10.27 -23.68 8.88
CA ASP A 138 -9.73 -22.58 9.68
C ASP A 138 -9.63 -21.23 8.94
N SER A 139 -9.44 -20.15 9.71
CA SER A 139 -9.38 -18.77 9.20
C SER A 139 -8.10 -18.45 8.42
N GLU A 140 -6.98 -19.12 8.70
CA GLU A 140 -5.71 -18.92 8.00
C GLU A 140 -5.81 -19.45 6.58
N GLN A 141 -6.31 -20.68 6.41
CA GLN A 141 -6.52 -21.25 5.08
C GLN A 141 -7.46 -20.39 4.24
N LYS A 142 -8.53 -19.86 4.85
CA LYS A 142 -9.45 -18.92 4.20
C LYS A 142 -8.77 -17.63 3.77
N LEU A 143 -7.91 -17.06 4.61
CA LEU A 143 -7.14 -15.87 4.28
C LEU A 143 -6.17 -16.14 3.12
N HIS A 144 -5.42 -17.24 3.18
CA HIS A 144 -4.49 -17.64 2.11
C HIS A 144 -5.21 -17.82 0.78
N PHE A 145 -6.28 -18.62 0.78
CA PHE A 145 -7.06 -18.89 -0.41
C PHE A 145 -7.71 -17.62 -1.00
N PHE A 146 -8.26 -16.75 -0.14
CA PHE A 146 -8.80 -15.46 -0.57
C PHE A 146 -7.72 -14.61 -1.25
N SER A 147 -6.56 -14.49 -0.62
CA SER A 147 -5.45 -13.64 -1.10
C SER A 147 -4.91 -14.17 -2.41
N ALA A 148 -4.62 -15.47 -2.48
CA ALA A 148 -4.15 -16.13 -3.69
C ALA A 148 -5.10 -15.93 -4.87
N ARG A 149 -6.42 -16.08 -4.65
CA ARG A 149 -7.42 -15.83 -5.70
C ARG A 149 -7.44 -14.38 -6.16
N GLN A 150 -7.33 -13.40 -5.25
CA GLN A 150 -7.26 -12.00 -5.64
C GLN A 150 -6.05 -11.75 -6.55
N ILE A 151 -4.89 -12.30 -6.22
CA ILE A 151 -3.68 -12.18 -7.03
C ILE A 151 -3.84 -12.85 -8.39
N ALA A 152 -4.34 -14.10 -8.43
CA ALA A 152 -4.60 -14.83 -9.67
C ALA A 152 -5.52 -14.06 -10.63
N CYS A 153 -6.67 -13.58 -10.13
CA CYS A 153 -7.60 -12.76 -10.93
C CYS A 153 -6.92 -11.51 -11.50
N ARG A 154 -6.05 -10.86 -10.70
CA ARG A 154 -5.38 -9.62 -11.09
C ARG A 154 -4.30 -9.86 -12.14
N LEU A 155 -3.52 -10.91 -12.00
CA LEU A 155 -2.52 -11.32 -12.99
C LEU A 155 -3.19 -11.59 -14.34
N LEU A 156 -4.21 -12.46 -14.36
CA LEU A 156 -4.93 -12.83 -15.56
C LEU A 156 -5.66 -11.64 -16.23
N GLY A 157 -6.24 -10.75 -15.43
CA GLY A 157 -6.96 -9.57 -15.91
C GLY A 157 -6.08 -8.40 -16.33
N SER A 158 -4.79 -8.41 -15.99
CA SER A 158 -3.85 -7.32 -16.30
C SER A 158 -2.84 -7.67 -17.40
N ARG A 159 -2.71 -8.97 -17.72
CA ARG A 159 -1.78 -9.50 -18.73
C ARG A 159 -2.01 -8.86 -20.09
N GLY A 160 -0.93 -8.41 -20.73
CA GLY A 160 -0.94 -7.82 -22.07
C GLY A 160 -1.43 -6.36 -22.15
N TYR A 161 -1.88 -5.77 -21.03
CA TYR A 161 -2.45 -4.41 -21.02
C TYR A 161 -1.68 -3.44 -20.11
N LEU A 162 -1.25 -3.89 -18.93
CA LEU A 162 -0.50 -3.04 -18.01
C LEU A 162 1.01 -3.17 -18.23
N CYS A 163 1.71 -2.05 -18.07
CA CYS A 163 3.15 -2.04 -17.83
C CYS A 163 3.45 -2.78 -16.51
N GLN A 164 4.34 -3.77 -16.55
CA GLN A 164 4.65 -4.59 -15.37
C GLN A 164 5.38 -3.82 -14.26
N LYS A 165 6.05 -2.71 -14.60
CA LYS A 165 6.77 -1.86 -13.63
C LYS A 165 5.85 -0.85 -12.92
N CYS A 166 5.12 -0.03 -13.66
CA CYS A 166 4.29 1.04 -13.08
C CYS A 166 2.82 0.68 -12.91
N TRP A 167 2.39 -0.49 -13.40
CA TRP A 167 0.99 -0.97 -13.38
C TRP A 167 -0.01 -0.03 -14.04
N LEU A 168 0.46 0.93 -14.84
CA LEU A 168 -0.39 1.74 -15.70
C LEU A 168 -0.56 1.03 -17.06
N PRO A 169 -1.65 1.30 -17.77
CA PRO A 169 -1.81 0.87 -19.16
C PRO A 169 -0.60 1.25 -20.01
N LEU A 170 -0.23 0.43 -20.98
CA LEU A 170 0.99 0.65 -21.77
C LEU A 170 1.04 2.05 -22.43
N GLU A 171 -0.11 2.54 -22.90
CA GLU A 171 -0.31 3.91 -23.44
C GLU A 171 -0.08 5.05 -22.43
N ASP A 172 -0.17 4.75 -21.14
CA ASP A 172 -0.03 5.71 -20.03
C ASP A 172 1.22 5.44 -19.19
N CYS A 173 2.12 4.58 -19.69
CA CYS A 173 3.31 4.18 -18.96
C CYS A 173 4.13 5.40 -18.54
N MET A 174 4.50 5.45 -17.26
CA MET A 174 5.23 6.58 -16.68
C MET A 174 6.71 6.27 -16.36
N CYS A 175 7.18 5.06 -16.68
CA CYS A 175 8.45 4.56 -16.17
C CYS A 175 9.66 5.39 -16.61
N SER A 176 9.64 5.97 -17.81
CA SER A 176 10.72 6.82 -18.32
C SER A 176 10.85 8.16 -17.58
N SER A 177 9.79 8.56 -16.87
CA SER A 177 9.72 9.83 -16.13
C SER A 177 10.05 9.67 -14.65
N VAL A 178 10.16 8.43 -14.15
CA VAL A 178 10.57 8.16 -12.77
C VAL A 178 12.09 8.09 -12.71
N VAL A 179 12.69 8.90 -11.85
CA VAL A 179 14.13 8.92 -11.61
C VAL A 179 14.49 7.90 -10.52
N PRO A 180 15.29 6.87 -10.83
CA PRO A 180 15.76 5.94 -9.80
C PRO A 180 16.69 6.64 -8.80
N CYS A 181 16.64 6.21 -7.55
CA CYS A 181 17.48 6.69 -6.46
C CYS A 181 17.85 5.50 -5.59
N SER A 182 19.08 5.39 -5.09
CA SER A 182 19.43 4.32 -4.16
C SER A 182 18.94 4.68 -2.76
N LEU A 183 18.20 3.77 -2.12
CA LEU A 183 17.94 3.86 -0.68
C LEU A 183 19.25 3.63 0.09
N TRP A 184 19.40 4.22 1.27
CA TRP A 184 20.52 3.88 2.14
C TRP A 184 20.59 2.36 2.36
N HIS A 185 21.76 1.77 2.11
CA HIS A 185 21.93 0.31 1.99
C HIS A 185 21.58 -0.49 3.26
N ARG A 186 21.51 0.17 4.41
CA ARG A 186 21.07 -0.44 5.67
C ARG A 186 19.58 -0.29 5.95
N MET A 187 18.82 0.34 5.05
CA MET A 187 17.36 0.45 5.17
C MET A 187 16.69 -0.49 4.17
N ARG A 188 15.56 -1.05 4.60
CA ARG A 188 14.66 -1.80 3.73
C ARG A 188 13.21 -1.44 4.05
N PHE A 189 12.45 -1.10 3.01
CA PHE A 189 11.01 -0.99 3.07
C PHE A 189 10.35 -2.33 2.74
N TRP A 190 9.43 -2.75 3.59
CA TRP A 190 8.53 -3.87 3.36
C TRP A 190 7.15 -3.32 3.07
N LEU A 191 6.74 -3.41 1.81
CA LEU A 191 5.39 -3.04 1.39
C LEU A 191 4.46 -4.19 1.70
N TYR A 192 3.89 -4.17 2.91
CA TYR A 192 2.91 -5.16 3.33
C TYR A 192 1.56 -4.83 2.71
N MET A 193 1.34 -5.34 1.51
CA MET A 193 0.28 -4.94 0.60
C MET A 193 -0.96 -5.81 0.73
N HIS A 194 -2.12 -5.19 0.83
CA HIS A 194 -3.39 -5.89 0.78
C HIS A 194 -3.62 -6.45 -0.65
N PRO A 195 -4.09 -7.70 -0.83
CA PRO A 195 -4.17 -8.34 -2.15
C PRO A 195 -5.18 -7.65 -3.10
N LYS A 196 -6.15 -6.90 -2.58
CA LYS A 196 -7.04 -6.04 -3.41
C LYS A 196 -6.35 -4.77 -3.94
N ASP A 197 -5.15 -4.46 -3.48
CA ASP A 197 -4.38 -3.28 -3.88
C ASP A 197 -3.23 -3.60 -4.85
N PHE A 198 -2.87 -4.88 -4.98
CA PHE A 198 -1.97 -5.37 -6.03
C PHE A 198 -2.47 -4.99 -7.42
N LEU A 199 -1.57 -4.53 -8.30
CA LEU A 199 -1.87 -4.03 -9.66
C LEU A 199 -2.92 -2.90 -9.73
N ARG A 200 -3.23 -2.20 -8.63
CA ARG A 200 -4.03 -0.97 -8.70
C ARG A 200 -3.19 0.16 -9.32
N GLN A 201 -3.75 0.78 -10.35
CA GLN A 201 -3.10 1.89 -11.08
C GLN A 201 -2.76 3.09 -10.19
N ASN A 202 -3.55 3.35 -9.15
CA ASN A 202 -3.35 4.47 -8.22
C ASN A 202 -2.69 4.07 -6.89
N ASN A 203 -2.21 2.83 -6.78
CA ASN A 203 -1.41 2.43 -5.63
C ASN A 203 -0.09 3.20 -5.66
N THR A 204 0.23 3.90 -4.57
CA THR A 204 1.47 4.69 -4.46
C THR A 204 2.62 3.91 -3.86
N GLY A 205 2.36 2.81 -3.14
CA GLY A 205 3.42 1.95 -2.57
C GLY A 205 4.36 1.44 -3.65
N LYS A 206 3.85 1.11 -4.83
CA LYS A 206 4.68 0.69 -5.98
C LYS A 206 5.78 1.66 -6.38
N LEU A 207 5.62 2.96 -6.09
CA LEU A 207 6.63 3.95 -6.40
C LEU A 207 7.94 3.67 -5.66
N LEU A 208 7.88 3.09 -4.46
CA LEU A 208 9.08 2.84 -3.66
C LEU A 208 10.02 1.87 -4.36
N TRP A 209 9.54 0.77 -4.96
CA TRP A 209 10.43 -0.12 -5.72
C TRP A 209 10.75 0.41 -7.12
N GLN A 210 9.95 1.33 -7.67
CA GLN A 210 10.32 2.01 -8.92
C GLN A 210 11.47 3.00 -8.72
N VAL A 211 11.50 3.68 -7.56
CA VAL A 211 12.56 4.62 -7.18
C VAL A 211 13.77 3.86 -6.64
N PHE A 212 13.59 3.02 -5.61
CA PHE A 212 14.67 2.38 -4.85
C PHE A 212 15.10 0.99 -5.34
N GLY A 213 14.28 0.35 -6.19
CA GLY A 213 14.47 -1.05 -6.60
C GLY A 213 13.83 -2.06 -5.63
N ILE A 214 13.53 -3.25 -6.16
CA ILE A 214 12.78 -4.31 -5.47
C ILE A 214 13.47 -4.90 -4.23
N ASN A 215 14.80 -4.79 -4.14
CA ASN A 215 15.58 -5.27 -3.00
C ASN A 215 15.53 -4.31 -1.80
N ALA A 216 15.38 -3.01 -2.08
CA ALA A 216 15.27 -1.95 -1.08
C ALA A 216 13.82 -1.70 -0.67
N ALA A 217 12.87 -1.90 -1.59
CA ALA A 217 11.43 -1.86 -1.32
C ALA A 217 10.79 -3.18 -1.77
N THR A 218 10.66 -4.12 -0.84
CA THR A 218 10.25 -5.51 -1.12
C THR A 218 8.75 -5.68 -0.92
N LEU A 219 8.09 -6.31 -1.89
CA LEU A 219 6.66 -6.61 -1.87
C LEU A 219 6.35 -7.81 -0.95
N CYS A 220 5.54 -7.60 0.09
CA CYS A 220 4.96 -8.68 0.88
C CYS A 220 3.43 -8.62 0.77
N ILE A 221 2.80 -9.62 0.16
CA ILE A 221 1.33 -9.61 0.00
C ILE A 221 0.69 -10.23 1.24
N TYR A 222 -0.19 -9.47 1.89
CA TYR A 222 -0.98 -9.92 3.05
C TYR A 222 -1.75 -11.20 2.72
N GLY A 223 -1.56 -12.23 3.53
CA GLY A 223 -2.18 -13.54 3.33
C GLY A 223 -1.56 -14.38 2.22
N ILE A 224 -0.37 -14.06 1.72
CA ILE A 224 0.43 -15.00 0.92
C ILE A 224 1.54 -15.55 1.83
N ALA A 225 1.43 -16.83 2.19
CA ALA A 225 2.27 -17.47 3.19
C ALA A 225 3.77 -17.34 2.86
N GLU A 226 4.16 -17.60 1.61
CA GLU A 226 5.55 -17.54 1.17
C GLU A 226 6.13 -16.11 1.28
N HIS A 227 5.34 -15.09 0.98
CA HIS A 227 5.78 -13.70 1.12
C HIS A 227 5.96 -13.33 2.59
N GLU A 228 4.99 -13.69 3.44
CA GLU A 228 5.08 -13.44 4.88
C GLU A 228 6.26 -14.18 5.50
N GLU A 229 6.53 -15.42 5.07
CA GLU A 229 7.69 -16.18 5.53
C GLU A 229 9.02 -15.51 5.13
N ILE A 230 9.16 -15.06 3.89
CA ILE A 230 10.35 -14.32 3.42
C ILE A 230 10.57 -13.06 4.27
N MET A 231 9.50 -12.29 4.49
CA MET A 231 9.54 -11.07 5.30
C MET A 231 9.94 -11.36 6.75
N TRP A 232 9.30 -12.33 7.41
CA TRP A 232 9.60 -12.67 8.80
C TRP A 232 10.99 -13.30 8.97
N LYS A 233 11.50 -14.05 7.99
CA LYS A 233 12.89 -14.52 8.00
C LYS A 233 13.88 -13.35 8.02
N ALA A 234 13.63 -12.30 7.23
CA ALA A 234 14.46 -11.10 7.25
C ALA A 234 14.40 -10.36 8.60
N PHE A 235 13.22 -10.28 9.21
CA PHE A 235 13.04 -9.69 10.54
C PHE A 235 13.79 -10.48 11.62
N MET A 236 13.69 -11.81 11.59
CA MET A 236 14.42 -12.67 12.52
C MET A 236 15.93 -12.54 12.37
N HIS A 237 16.40 -12.40 11.14
CA HIS A 237 17.82 -12.20 10.87
C HIS A 237 18.33 -10.84 11.38
N SER A 238 17.52 -9.78 11.26
CA SER A 238 17.89 -8.42 11.70
C SER A 238 17.70 -8.21 13.21
N GLY A 239 16.84 -9.00 13.83
CA GLY A 239 16.44 -8.85 15.23
C GLY A 239 15.34 -7.81 15.44
N ARG A 240 14.52 -7.99 16.47
CA ARG A 240 13.35 -7.15 16.79
C ARG A 240 13.67 -5.65 16.84
N ASN A 241 14.82 -5.29 17.41
CA ASN A 241 15.23 -3.89 17.57
C ASN A 241 15.55 -3.19 16.25
N ASN A 242 15.59 -3.92 15.14
CA ASN A 242 15.79 -3.40 13.79
C ASN A 242 14.52 -3.53 12.92
N VAL A 243 13.33 -3.62 13.54
CA VAL A 243 12.05 -3.76 12.83
C VAL A 243 11.03 -2.78 13.38
N TRP A 244 10.47 -1.93 12.51
CA TRP A 244 9.45 -0.95 12.88
C TRP A 244 8.28 -0.98 11.91
N CYS A 245 7.06 -0.92 12.44
CA CYS A 245 5.84 -0.76 11.65
C CYS A 245 5.41 0.71 11.63
N LEU A 246 5.20 1.26 10.44
CA LEU A 246 4.65 2.60 10.26
C LEU A 246 3.14 2.50 10.39
N TYR A 247 2.63 2.70 11.61
CA TYR A 247 1.21 2.63 11.89
C TYR A 247 0.85 3.44 13.14
N PRO A 248 -0.19 4.30 13.08
CA PRO A 248 -0.66 5.03 14.25
C PRO A 248 -1.39 4.06 15.20
N ASN A 249 -0.63 3.38 16.06
CA ASN A 249 -1.21 2.53 17.09
C ASN A 249 -1.77 3.41 18.22
N LYS A 250 -3.10 3.60 18.21
CA LYS A 250 -3.83 4.38 19.24
C LYS A 250 -3.89 3.70 20.61
N ASN A 251 -3.57 2.40 20.69
CA ASN A 251 -3.76 1.56 21.87
C ASN A 251 -2.44 1.24 22.60
N ALA A 252 -1.30 1.74 22.12
CA ALA A 252 -0.01 1.66 22.77
C ALA A 252 0.72 3.01 22.64
N PRO A 253 1.72 3.32 23.47
CA PRO A 253 2.56 4.50 23.27
C PRO A 253 3.23 4.39 21.90
N THR A 254 2.74 5.15 20.93
CA THR A 254 3.39 5.31 19.64
C THR A 254 4.60 6.18 19.86
N LYS A 255 5.77 5.68 19.48
CA LYS A 255 7.01 6.46 19.53
C LYS A 255 7.09 7.31 18.27
N SER A 256 7.51 8.57 18.41
CA SER A 256 7.98 9.35 17.26
C SER A 256 9.24 8.69 16.67
N VAL A 257 9.68 9.15 15.50
CA VAL A 257 10.99 8.74 14.97
C VAL A 257 12.10 9.12 15.95
N GLU A 258 12.07 10.34 16.49
CA GLU A 258 13.03 10.80 17.50
C GLU A 258 13.06 9.88 18.73
N ASP A 259 11.91 9.51 19.29
CA ASP A 259 11.83 8.60 20.46
C ASP A 259 12.31 7.16 20.15
N SER A 260 12.24 6.76 18.88
CA SER A 260 12.65 5.42 18.44
C SER A 260 14.16 5.31 18.27
N PHE A 261 14.83 6.43 17.96
CA PHE A 261 16.26 6.46 17.62
C PHE A 261 17.14 7.22 18.63
N ASN A 262 16.59 8.12 19.45
CA ASN A 262 17.35 8.81 20.50
C ASN A 262 17.86 7.84 21.58
N GLY A 263 19.19 7.78 21.75
CA GLY A 263 19.85 7.16 22.91
C GLY A 263 20.02 5.63 22.89
N ASN A 264 19.55 4.93 21.86
CA ASN A 264 19.61 3.46 21.76
C ASN A 264 20.46 2.92 20.60
N MET A 265 20.95 3.78 19.70
CA MET A 265 21.88 3.32 18.66
C MET A 265 23.30 3.26 19.21
N SER A 266 23.90 2.07 19.17
CA SER A 266 25.35 1.95 19.30
C SER A 266 26.01 2.75 18.17
N THR A 267 26.99 3.59 18.51
CA THR A 267 27.76 4.44 17.57
C THR A 267 28.52 3.67 16.48
N SER A 268 28.38 2.34 16.42
CA SER A 268 29.02 1.45 15.44
C SER A 268 28.39 1.49 14.04
N PHE A 269 27.14 1.95 13.87
CA PHE A 269 26.43 1.88 12.58
C PHE A 269 26.97 2.84 11.50
N LEU A 270 27.64 3.93 11.89
CA LEU A 270 28.07 4.99 10.96
C LEU A 270 29.54 4.89 10.52
N HIS A 271 30.33 4.00 11.13
CA HIS A 271 31.79 4.02 11.01
C HIS A 271 32.42 2.89 10.18
N GLU A 272 31.65 1.90 9.71
CA GLU A 272 32.16 0.72 9.00
C GLU A 272 31.50 0.56 7.61
N PRO A 273 32.17 1.00 6.52
CA PRO A 273 31.68 0.83 5.15
C PRO A 273 31.73 -0.62 4.64
N HIS A 274 32.28 -1.56 5.43
CA HIS A 274 32.67 -2.89 4.96
C HIS A 274 32.12 -4.06 5.77
N SER A 275 31.25 -3.81 6.76
CA SER A 275 30.50 -4.87 7.44
C SER A 275 29.36 -5.35 6.54
N THR A 276 29.55 -6.48 5.84
CA THR A 276 28.51 -7.19 5.07
C THR A 276 27.55 -7.99 5.97
N ASN A 277 27.47 -7.70 7.26
CA ASN A 277 26.56 -8.40 8.16
C ASN A 277 25.13 -7.91 7.91
N SER A 278 24.34 -8.75 7.25
CA SER A 278 22.91 -8.53 7.02
C SER A 278 22.07 -8.42 8.30
N SER A 279 22.66 -8.65 9.48
CA SER A 279 22.04 -8.44 10.79
C SER A 279 21.84 -6.97 11.16
N GLU A 280 22.40 -6.04 10.38
CA GLU A 280 22.34 -4.59 10.65
C GLU A 280 21.30 -3.84 9.78
N ILE A 281 20.44 -4.56 9.05
CA ILE A 281 19.40 -3.95 8.22
C ILE A 281 18.23 -3.47 9.07
N MET A 282 17.89 -2.19 8.93
CA MET A 282 16.69 -1.55 9.46
C MET A 282 15.50 -1.86 8.56
N ASN A 283 14.52 -2.58 9.09
CA ASN A 283 13.32 -2.98 8.37
C ASN A 283 12.14 -2.10 8.77
N PHE A 284 11.57 -1.42 7.79
CA PHE A 284 10.40 -0.57 7.97
C PHE A 284 9.20 -1.17 7.24
N ILE A 285 8.16 -1.53 7.98
CA ILE A 285 6.94 -2.12 7.46
C ILE A 285 5.95 -1.02 7.15
N LEU A 286 5.58 -0.90 5.87
CA LEU A 286 4.56 0.02 5.39
C LEU A 286 3.30 -0.78 5.05
N ILE A 287 2.24 -0.57 5.81
CA ILE A 287 0.95 -1.22 5.56
C ILE A 287 0.28 -0.56 4.38
N ASP A 288 0.29 -1.24 3.23
CA ASP A 288 -0.23 -0.74 1.96
C ASP A 288 -1.62 -1.33 1.69
N GLY A 289 -2.64 -0.61 2.12
CA GLY A 289 -4.03 -0.99 1.92
C GLY A 289 -4.98 0.13 2.28
N THR A 290 -6.28 -0.10 2.13
CA THR A 290 -7.26 0.85 2.67
C THR A 290 -7.20 0.87 4.20
N TRP A 291 -7.52 2.03 4.79
CA TRP A 291 -7.62 2.17 6.25
C TRP A 291 -8.54 1.14 6.92
N SER A 292 -9.59 0.68 6.23
CA SER A 292 -10.45 -0.39 6.74
C SER A 292 -9.75 -1.74 6.83
N ASN A 293 -8.81 -2.02 5.92
CA ASN A 293 -8.09 -3.29 5.85
C ASN A 293 -6.82 -3.26 6.72
N SER A 294 -6.20 -2.08 6.86
CA SER A 294 -4.93 -1.90 7.56
C SER A 294 -4.97 -2.38 9.02
N ALA A 295 -6.11 -2.25 9.70
CA ALA A 295 -6.27 -2.73 11.07
C ALA A 295 -6.16 -4.27 11.19
N ALA A 296 -6.69 -5.02 10.23
CA ALA A 296 -6.57 -6.48 10.21
C ALA A 296 -5.14 -6.92 9.87
N MET A 297 -4.50 -6.23 8.92
CA MET A 297 -3.11 -6.45 8.54
C MET A 297 -2.16 -6.18 9.71
N PHE A 298 -2.35 -5.03 10.39
CA PHE A 298 -1.56 -4.66 11.57
C PHE A 298 -1.73 -5.66 12.72
N ARG A 299 -2.98 -6.08 12.99
CA ARG A 299 -3.25 -7.08 14.03
C ARG A 299 -2.52 -8.39 13.76
N ARG A 300 -2.51 -8.87 12.51
CA ARG A 300 -1.73 -10.06 12.12
C ARG A 300 -0.23 -9.91 12.38
N LEU A 301 0.35 -8.74 12.03
CA LEU A 301 1.75 -8.46 12.33
C LEU A 301 2.03 -8.49 13.84
N LYS A 302 1.15 -7.92 14.66
CA LYS A 302 1.24 -7.95 16.13
C LYS A 302 1.14 -9.36 16.69
N GLU A 303 0.14 -10.13 16.28
CA GLU A 303 -0.05 -11.52 16.71
C GLU A 303 1.19 -12.37 16.37
N ARG A 304 1.79 -12.13 15.19
CA ARG A 304 3.01 -12.81 14.79
C ARG A 304 4.25 -12.33 15.56
N ALA A 305 4.36 -11.03 15.86
CA ALA A 305 5.43 -10.50 16.70
C ALA A 305 5.38 -11.08 18.12
N ASP A 306 4.19 -11.14 18.72
CA ASP A 306 3.97 -11.75 20.04
C ASP A 306 4.35 -13.23 20.04
N LEU A 307 3.95 -13.98 19.01
CA LEU A 307 4.31 -15.40 18.86
C LEU A 307 5.83 -15.62 18.73
N VAL A 308 6.52 -14.74 17.98
CA VAL A 308 7.92 -14.94 17.58
C VAL A 308 8.90 -14.34 18.58
N TRP A 309 8.56 -13.19 19.18
CA TRP A 309 9.42 -12.45 20.08
C TRP A 309 8.91 -12.39 21.53
N GLY A 310 7.64 -12.74 21.80
CA GLY A 310 7.02 -12.55 23.12
C GLY A 310 6.85 -11.07 23.49
N GLU A 311 6.96 -10.17 22.52
CA GLU A 311 6.94 -8.71 22.71
C GLU A 311 6.16 -8.03 21.58
N ASP A 312 5.59 -6.85 21.87
CA ASP A 312 4.83 -6.08 20.88
C ASP A 312 5.72 -5.61 19.71
N LEU A 313 5.14 -5.44 18.54
CA LEU A 313 5.82 -4.91 17.35
C LEU A 313 6.11 -3.41 17.53
N PRO A 314 7.38 -2.95 17.45
CA PRO A 314 7.68 -1.52 17.53
C PRO A 314 6.95 -0.74 16.44
N CYS A 315 6.28 0.35 16.82
CA CYS A 315 5.50 1.19 15.90
C CYS A 315 5.99 2.63 15.92
N ILE A 316 6.11 3.20 14.72
CA ILE A 316 6.41 4.62 14.51
C ILE A 316 5.13 5.32 14.08
N SER A 317 4.81 6.43 14.74
CA SER A 317 3.77 7.37 14.28
C SER A 317 4.43 8.61 13.71
N LEU A 318 4.09 8.94 12.48
CA LEU A 318 4.60 10.12 11.78
C LEU A 318 3.74 11.35 12.06
N THR A 319 4.38 12.51 12.01
CA THR A 319 3.74 13.82 12.05
C THR A 319 3.10 14.08 10.70
N THR A 320 1.79 13.89 10.59
CA THR A 320 1.11 13.93 9.29
C THR A 320 1.05 15.35 8.71
N GLY A 321 1.80 15.58 7.62
CA GLY A 321 1.72 16.78 6.77
C GLY A 321 0.77 16.63 5.57
N VAL A 322 0.55 17.73 4.83
CA VAL A 322 -0.28 17.74 3.61
C VAL A 322 0.46 17.03 2.46
N SER A 323 0.08 15.79 2.15
CA SER A 323 0.62 15.08 0.97
C SER A 323 0.01 15.59 -0.34
N ALA A 324 0.81 15.71 -1.40
CA ALA A 324 0.35 15.95 -2.78
C ALA A 324 -0.76 14.97 -3.24
N MET A 325 -0.83 13.77 -2.63
CA MET A 325 -1.85 12.76 -2.91
C MET A 325 -3.27 13.14 -2.48
N HIS A 326 -3.45 14.14 -1.61
CA HIS A 326 -4.77 14.72 -1.34
C HIS A 326 -5.45 15.23 -2.63
N LYS A 327 -4.65 15.56 -3.66
CA LYS A 327 -5.10 15.97 -4.98
C LYS A 327 -5.60 14.79 -5.85
N LEU A 328 -5.05 13.58 -5.67
CA LEU A 328 -5.43 12.38 -6.43
C LEU A 328 -6.68 11.68 -5.87
N ARG A 329 -6.84 11.71 -4.55
CA ARG A 329 -8.03 11.22 -3.85
C ARG A 329 -8.18 12.06 -2.58
N PRO A 330 -9.25 12.89 -2.46
CA PRO A 330 -9.57 13.52 -1.20
C PRO A 330 -9.65 12.45 -0.12
N GLN A 331 -8.76 12.52 0.86
CA GLN A 331 -8.81 11.61 1.97
C GLN A 331 -9.87 12.14 2.94
N PRO A 332 -10.65 11.26 3.58
CA PRO A 332 -11.70 11.70 4.49
C PRO A 332 -11.15 12.41 5.74
N SER A 333 -9.83 12.37 5.98
CA SER A 333 -9.18 13.12 7.06
C SER A 333 -7.68 13.32 6.79
N TRP A 334 -7.09 14.35 7.40
CA TRP A 334 -5.69 14.76 7.21
C TRP A 334 -4.67 13.79 7.83
N ASP A 335 -5.10 12.98 8.79
CA ASP A 335 -4.34 11.87 9.41
C ASP A 335 -4.20 10.64 8.49
N ARG A 336 -4.82 10.66 7.31
CA ARG A 336 -4.80 9.55 6.35
C ARG A 336 -3.79 9.80 5.24
N THR A 337 -2.55 9.40 5.48
CA THR A 337 -1.47 9.44 4.48
C THR A 337 -1.54 8.22 3.55
N CYS A 338 -1.07 8.38 2.31
CA CYS A 338 -0.82 7.23 1.44
C CYS A 338 0.54 6.61 1.75
N THR A 339 0.78 5.40 1.23
CA THR A 339 2.01 4.63 1.47
C THR A 339 3.29 5.37 1.05
N ALA A 340 3.28 6.06 -0.09
CA ALA A 340 4.45 6.86 -0.51
C ALA A 340 4.67 8.06 0.41
N ALA A 341 3.60 8.73 0.86
CA ALA A 341 3.70 9.83 1.81
C ALA A 341 4.18 9.39 3.19
N ALA A 342 3.82 8.17 3.62
CA ALA A 342 4.37 7.58 4.84
C ALA A 342 5.88 7.31 4.70
N ALA A 343 6.34 6.83 3.55
CA ALA A 343 7.78 6.66 3.30
C ALA A 343 8.53 8.01 3.28
N ILE A 344 7.97 9.02 2.61
CA ILE A 344 8.52 10.40 2.57
C ILE A 344 8.65 10.94 4.00
N GLY A 345 7.56 10.92 4.78
CA GLY A 345 7.56 11.43 6.15
C GLY A 345 8.56 10.71 7.05
N LEU A 346 8.72 9.40 6.89
CA LEU A 346 9.75 8.66 7.63
C LEU A 346 11.16 9.09 7.24
N LEU A 347 11.46 9.23 5.95
CA LEU A 347 12.78 9.64 5.48
C LEU A 347 13.13 11.05 5.95
N ASP A 348 12.15 11.97 5.91
CA ASP A 348 12.31 13.34 6.39
C ASP A 348 12.51 13.38 7.91
N GLU A 349 11.71 12.67 8.69
CA GLU A 349 11.86 12.62 10.14
C GLU A 349 13.17 11.93 10.56
N LEU A 350 13.59 10.87 9.86
CA LEU A 350 14.90 10.24 10.10
C LEU A 350 16.04 11.21 9.79
N HIS A 351 15.94 12.02 8.73
CA HIS A 351 16.97 13.00 8.40
C HIS A 351 17.22 14.03 9.51
N LEU A 352 16.21 14.32 10.34
CA LEU A 352 16.33 15.25 11.47
C LEU A 352 17.02 14.64 12.70
N VAL A 353 17.18 13.32 12.74
CA VAL A 353 17.92 12.63 13.79
C VAL A 353 19.41 12.76 13.50
N SER A 354 20.19 13.22 14.49
CA SER A 354 21.62 13.54 14.35
C SER A 354 22.46 12.42 13.72
N GLU A 355 22.11 11.17 14.01
CA GLU A 355 22.77 9.98 13.52
C GLU A 355 22.60 9.79 12.01
N PHE A 356 21.51 10.29 11.41
CA PHE A 356 21.20 10.12 9.99
C PHE A 356 21.34 11.40 9.17
N GLU A 357 21.66 12.54 9.79
CA GLU A 357 21.78 13.85 9.13
C GLU A 357 22.72 13.79 7.91
N SER A 358 23.86 13.09 8.06
CA SER A 358 24.87 12.93 7.00
C SER A 358 24.47 12.03 5.82
N LEU A 359 23.36 11.28 5.92
CA LEU A 359 22.92 10.32 4.91
C LEU A 359 22.06 10.94 3.80
N GLU A 360 21.72 12.24 3.92
CA GLU A 360 20.89 12.97 2.96
C GLU A 360 19.56 12.25 2.62
N LEU A 361 18.91 11.67 3.64
CA LEU A 361 17.63 10.95 3.47
C LEU A 361 16.51 11.84 2.90
N ASN A 362 16.59 13.15 3.11
CA ASN A 362 15.71 14.14 2.47
C ASN A 362 15.77 14.10 0.92
N LYS A 363 16.92 13.82 0.31
CA LYS A 363 17.01 13.66 -1.16
C LYS A 363 16.30 12.38 -1.64
N GLN A 364 16.35 11.32 -0.82
CA GLN A 364 15.62 10.08 -1.09
C GLN A 364 14.10 10.31 -0.95
N ALA A 365 13.68 11.14 0.01
CA ALA A 365 12.29 11.57 0.17
C ALA A 365 11.81 12.39 -1.04
N GLU A 366 12.61 13.37 -1.49
CA GLU A 366 12.33 14.20 -2.67
C GLU A 366 12.18 13.35 -3.94
N ALA A 367 13.01 12.31 -4.12
CA ALA A 367 12.88 11.39 -5.26
C ALA A 367 11.53 10.66 -5.27
N VAL A 368 11.04 10.24 -4.10
CA VAL A 368 9.71 9.62 -3.97
C VAL A 368 8.61 10.65 -4.22
N GLU A 369 8.73 11.87 -3.70
CA GLU A 369 7.75 12.94 -3.92
C GLU A 369 7.63 13.28 -5.42
N ASN A 370 8.75 13.45 -6.12
CA ASN A 370 8.79 13.67 -7.56
C ASN A 370 8.09 12.51 -8.33
N SER A 371 8.28 11.27 -7.88
CA SER A 371 7.62 10.11 -8.50
C SER A 371 6.09 10.08 -8.26
N VAL A 372 5.62 10.64 -7.15
CA VAL A 372 4.19 10.82 -6.86
C VAL A 372 3.58 11.83 -7.82
N ASP A 373 4.27 12.93 -8.11
CA ASP A 373 3.82 13.94 -9.07
C ASP A 373 3.76 13.37 -10.50
N VAL A 374 4.74 12.56 -10.89
CA VAL A 374 4.73 11.82 -12.17
C VAL A 374 3.50 10.91 -12.26
N LEU A 375 3.19 10.15 -11.21
CA LEU A 375 2.00 9.30 -11.17
C LEU A 375 0.70 10.12 -11.26
N LEU A 376 0.62 11.24 -10.54
CA LEU A 376 -0.51 12.16 -10.60
C LEU A 376 -0.71 12.72 -12.01
N ALA A 377 0.36 13.14 -12.67
CA ALA A 377 0.32 13.63 -14.05
C ALA A 377 -0.21 12.56 -15.01
N SER A 378 0.31 11.33 -14.94
CA SER A 378 -0.12 10.23 -15.82
C SER A 378 -1.59 9.84 -15.60
N LEU A 379 -2.03 9.72 -14.33
CA LEU A 379 -3.42 9.42 -14.02
C LEU A 379 -4.37 10.54 -14.44
N THR A 380 -3.96 11.80 -14.28
CA THR A 380 -4.73 12.98 -14.70
C THR A 380 -4.85 13.05 -16.22
N GLY A 381 -3.74 12.85 -16.94
CA GLY A 381 -3.71 12.79 -18.40
C GLY A 381 -4.62 11.68 -18.94
N ARG A 382 -4.61 10.50 -18.32
CA ARG A 382 -5.53 9.41 -18.65
C ARG A 382 -6.99 9.83 -18.44
N ARG A 383 -7.33 10.42 -17.29
CA ARG A 383 -8.72 10.87 -17.01
C ARG A 383 -9.21 11.86 -18.07
N LEU A 384 -8.38 12.84 -18.42
CA LEU A 384 -8.69 13.82 -19.47
C LEU A 384 -8.92 13.16 -20.83
N ARG A 385 -8.02 12.27 -21.28
CA ARG A 385 -8.18 11.52 -22.53
C ARG A 385 -9.48 10.72 -22.58
N MET A 386 -9.91 10.21 -21.42
CA MET A 386 -11.16 9.46 -21.28
C MET A 386 -12.40 10.36 -21.11
N GLY A 387 -12.28 11.68 -21.26
CA GLY A 387 -13.39 12.62 -21.10
C GLY A 387 -13.92 12.70 -19.67
N ARG A 388 -13.14 12.28 -18.67
CA ARG A 388 -13.55 12.30 -17.25
C ARG A 388 -13.09 13.59 -16.59
N SER A 389 -13.96 14.19 -15.78
CA SER A 389 -13.61 15.35 -14.96
C SER A 389 -12.41 15.06 -14.04
N ILE A 390 -11.48 16.02 -13.95
CA ILE A 390 -10.39 16.03 -12.98
C ILE A 390 -10.95 16.34 -11.59
N THR A 391 -11.90 17.28 -11.50
CA THR A 391 -12.59 17.62 -10.28
C THR A 391 -13.59 16.51 -9.95
N ARG A 392 -13.36 15.78 -8.86
CA ARG A 392 -14.41 14.96 -8.27
C ARG A 392 -15.44 15.96 -7.73
N ARG A 393 -16.66 16.01 -8.28
CA ARG A 393 -17.73 16.85 -7.70
C ARG A 393 -17.71 16.58 -6.20
N LEU A 394 -17.54 17.63 -5.38
CA LEU A 394 -17.85 17.56 -3.96
C LEU A 394 -19.20 16.86 -3.88
N ARG A 395 -19.29 15.74 -3.15
CA ARG A 395 -20.61 15.19 -2.84
C ARG A 395 -21.32 16.32 -2.11
N HIS A 396 -22.25 16.96 -2.78
CA HIS A 396 -23.11 17.97 -2.18
C HIS A 396 -23.74 17.33 -0.95
N HIS A 397 -23.60 17.98 0.19
CA HIS A 397 -24.37 17.71 1.41
C HIS A 397 -25.80 18.25 1.27
N ASP A 398 -26.35 18.22 0.05
CA ASP A 398 -27.72 18.65 -0.22
C ASP A 398 -28.56 17.38 -0.27
N ASP A 399 -28.95 16.90 0.93
CA ASP A 399 -30.16 16.13 1.21
C ASP A 399 -30.15 15.72 2.70
N ILE A 400 -30.22 16.73 3.57
CA ILE A 400 -30.81 16.60 4.90
C ILE A 400 -31.72 17.81 5.07
N CYS A 401 -32.98 17.65 4.67
CA CYS A 401 -34.09 18.40 5.25
C CYS A 401 -34.89 17.45 6.14
#